data_AF-A0A6B0V0B8-F1
#
_entry.id   AF-A0A6B0V0B8-F1
#
_cell.length_a   1.000
_cell.length_b   1.000
_cell.length_c   1.000
_cell.angle_alpha   90.00
_cell.angle_beta   90.00
_cell.angle_gamma   90.00
#
_symmetry.space_group_name_H-M   'P 1'
#
loop_
_entity.id
_entity.type
_entity.pdbx_description
1 polymer ?
#
loop_
_entity_poly.entity_id
_entity_poly.type
_entity_poly.pdbx_seq_one_letter_code
_entity_poly.pdbx_strand_id
1 'polypeptide(L)'
;MVPNALALLLLASVLTYPLGGGAGPIARRMLEKEKMTVWIDVCVTYDRRYTEINPYFPTPNVFREYLQAFVKAVELRFQDLENTEVLLSTARIEELKWTLPVIEADSSGTYVESDKTIQKLTETRERNRDHYSICDVLLFITGYQLDTHLINDDKTWHGLPQQGSVCQSGSVAFIHDNGRSFSGLHFF
;
A
#
# COMPACT_ATOMS: atom_id res chain seq x y z
N MET A 1 0.54 28.44 -3.40
CA MET A 1 0.63 27.01 -3.76
C MET A 1 1.25 26.29 -2.59
N VAL A 2 0.42 25.82 -1.66
CA VAL A 2 0.88 25.04 -0.50
C VAL A 2 1.16 23.63 -1.02
N PRO A 3 2.38 23.10 -0.88
CA PRO A 3 2.78 21.90 -1.60
C PRO A 3 2.21 20.65 -0.94
N ASN A 4 1.87 19.67 -1.78
CA ASN A 4 1.38 18.31 -1.52
C ASN A 4 2.15 17.50 -0.44
N ALA A 5 3.19 18.06 0.18
CA ALA A 5 3.93 17.47 1.29
C ALA A 5 3.11 17.37 2.60
N LEU A 6 2.09 18.21 2.79
CA LEU A 6 1.26 18.18 4.00
C LEU A 6 0.28 17.00 3.99
N ALA A 7 -0.38 16.72 2.86
CA ALA A 7 -1.22 15.52 2.66
C ALA A 7 -0.43 14.21 2.90
N LEU A 8 0.87 14.25 2.66
CA LEU A 8 1.81 13.14 2.76
C LEU A 8 2.17 12.76 4.21
N LEU A 9 2.39 13.78 5.06
CA LEU A 9 2.57 13.59 6.50
C LEU A 9 1.32 12.97 7.13
N LEU A 10 0.15 13.21 6.53
CA LEU A 10 -1.14 12.80 7.05
C LEU A 10 -1.45 11.33 6.78
N LEU A 11 -1.22 10.84 5.56
CA LEU A 11 -1.39 9.41 5.25
C LEU A 11 -0.36 8.54 5.96
N ALA A 12 0.89 8.99 6.08
CA ALA A 12 1.90 8.28 6.88
C ALA A 12 1.57 8.34 8.38
N SER A 13 1.03 9.45 8.90
CA SER A 13 0.63 9.53 10.32
C SER A 13 -0.64 8.75 10.67
N VAL A 14 -1.51 8.48 9.69
CA VAL A 14 -2.77 7.76 9.90
C VAL A 14 -2.57 6.25 9.72
N LEU A 15 -1.71 5.83 8.79
CA LEU A 15 -1.47 4.41 8.48
C LEU A 15 -0.36 3.74 9.29
N THR A 16 0.52 4.52 9.92
CA THR A 16 1.52 3.98 10.84
C THR A 16 1.49 4.78 12.12
N TYR A 17 0.84 4.30 13.18
CA TYR A 17 1.33 4.65 14.51
C TYR A 17 1.08 3.61 15.60
N PRO A 18 2.08 3.51 16.48
CA PRO A 18 1.97 4.15 17.79
C PRO A 18 3.07 5.21 17.94
N LEU A 19 2.76 6.49 17.74
CA LEU A 19 3.73 7.56 17.96
C LEU A 19 3.79 7.91 19.44
N GLY A 20 4.81 7.40 20.11
CA GLY A 20 5.37 8.08 21.26
C GLY A 20 6.07 9.36 20.79
N GLY A 21 5.55 10.52 21.21
CA GLY A 21 6.25 11.81 21.16
C GLY A 21 5.70 12.80 20.12
N GLY A 22 5.15 13.92 20.61
CA GLY A 22 5.06 15.25 19.98
C GLY A 22 4.34 15.47 18.63
N ALA A 23 4.47 14.56 17.66
CA ALA A 23 4.07 14.80 16.26
C ALA A 23 2.60 14.45 15.97
N GLY A 24 1.98 13.50 16.69
CA GLY A 24 0.55 13.20 16.55
C GLY A 24 -0.37 14.40 16.81
N PRO A 25 -0.19 15.15 17.93
CA PRO A 25 -0.96 16.37 18.19
C PRO A 25 -0.74 17.49 17.16
N ILE A 26 0.42 17.54 16.50
CA ILE A 26 0.75 18.57 15.52
C ILE A 26 0.08 18.25 14.18
N ALA A 27 0.19 17.01 13.69
CA ALA A 27 -0.49 16.56 12.48
C ALA A 27 -2.02 16.73 12.60
N ARG A 28 -2.57 16.37 13.76
CA ARG A 28 -4.00 16.54 14.06
C ARG A 28 -4.44 18.01 14.06
N ARG A 29 -3.69 18.92 14.70
CA ARG A 29 -3.98 20.37 14.66
C ARG A 29 -3.82 21.01 13.29
N MET A 30 -2.96 20.46 12.42
CA MET A 30 -2.78 20.97 11.05
C MET A 30 -3.91 20.50 10.14
N LEU A 31 -4.40 19.26 10.31
CA LEU A 31 -5.64 18.78 9.70
C LEU A 31 -6.85 19.61 10.14
N GLU A 32 -6.94 19.94 11.42
CA GLU A 32 -8.12 20.58 12.03
C GLU A 32 -8.47 21.98 11.49
N LYS A 33 -7.61 22.63 10.70
CA LYS A 33 -7.75 24.06 10.36
C LYS A 33 -8.27 24.35 8.95
N GLU A 34 -8.03 23.49 7.96
CA GLU A 34 -8.45 23.71 6.58
C GLU A 34 -8.98 22.42 5.96
N LYS A 35 -10.15 22.49 5.32
CA LYS A 35 -10.70 21.35 4.58
C LYS A 35 -9.84 21.08 3.35
N MET A 36 -9.25 19.89 3.27
CA MET A 36 -8.44 19.44 2.13
C MET A 36 -9.08 18.23 1.45
N THR A 37 -8.94 18.14 0.12
CA THR A 37 -9.24 16.91 -0.64
C THR A 37 -7.94 16.45 -1.31
N VAL A 38 -7.59 15.18 -1.14
CA VAL A 38 -6.38 14.54 -1.66
C VAL A 38 -6.79 13.45 -2.63
N TRP A 39 -6.31 13.53 -3.87
CA TRP A 39 -6.51 12.52 -4.91
C TRP A 39 -5.26 11.67 -5.02
N ILE A 40 -5.42 10.35 -5.03
CA ILE A 40 -4.31 9.39 -5.08
C ILE A 40 -4.62 8.32 -6.12
N ASP A 41 -3.76 8.26 -7.14
CA ASP A 41 -3.79 7.24 -8.17
C ASP A 41 -2.95 6.03 -7.77
N VAL A 42 -3.58 4.86 -7.69
CA VAL A 42 -3.00 3.60 -7.23
C VAL A 42 -2.77 2.66 -8.42
N CYS A 43 -1.51 2.30 -8.65
CA CYS A 43 -1.14 1.16 -9.49
C CYS A 43 -1.10 -0.10 -8.63
N VAL A 44 -1.95 -1.08 -8.95
CA VAL A 44 -1.98 -2.37 -8.28
C VAL A 44 -1.18 -3.38 -9.09
N THR A 45 -0.25 -4.06 -8.43
CA THR A 45 0.46 -5.21 -8.96
C THR A 45 0.15 -6.44 -8.14
N TYR A 46 0.14 -7.62 -8.75
CA TYR A 46 -0.13 -8.87 -8.04
C TYR A 46 0.73 -10.02 -8.56
N ASP A 47 1.00 -11.01 -7.71
CA ASP A 47 1.78 -12.19 -8.09
C ASP A 47 0.89 -13.36 -8.55
N ARG A 48 1.53 -14.36 -9.15
CA ARG A 48 0.85 -15.59 -9.56
C ARG A 48 0.17 -16.29 -8.39
N ARG A 49 0.78 -16.28 -7.20
CA ARG A 49 0.19 -16.91 -6.02
C ARG A 49 -1.17 -16.30 -5.68
N TYR A 50 -1.29 -14.99 -5.79
CA TYR A 50 -2.55 -14.28 -5.58
C TYR A 50 -3.62 -14.72 -6.60
N THR A 51 -3.23 -14.88 -7.87
CA THR A 51 -4.16 -15.37 -8.91
C THR A 51 -4.63 -16.81 -8.68
N GLU A 52 -3.80 -17.66 -8.08
CA GLU A 52 -4.15 -19.06 -7.78
C GLU A 52 -5.16 -19.17 -6.64
N ILE A 53 -5.11 -18.27 -5.66
CA ILE A 53 -6.00 -18.30 -4.49
C ILE A 53 -7.29 -17.49 -4.69
N ASN A 54 -7.28 -16.51 -5.60
CA ASN A 54 -8.39 -15.61 -5.83
C ASN A 54 -9.43 -16.26 -6.76
N PRO A 55 -10.66 -16.54 -6.28
CA PRO A 55 -11.68 -17.24 -7.06
C PRO A 55 -12.21 -16.44 -8.24
N TYR A 56 -11.97 -15.12 -8.28
CA TYR A 56 -12.43 -14.24 -9.35
C TYR A 56 -11.46 -14.20 -10.55
N PHE A 57 -10.20 -14.64 -10.37
CA PHE A 57 -9.17 -14.59 -11.40
C PHE A 57 -9.56 -15.22 -12.76
N PRO A 58 -10.26 -16.37 -12.83
CA PRO A 58 -10.68 -16.96 -14.11
C PRO A 58 -11.60 -16.07 -14.95
N THR A 59 -12.21 -15.04 -14.37
CA THR A 59 -13.06 -14.08 -15.07
C THR A 59 -12.40 -12.68 -15.00
N PRO A 60 -11.61 -12.27 -16.02
CA PRO A 60 -10.74 -11.09 -15.93
C PRO A 60 -11.44 -9.78 -15.55
N ASN A 61 -12.68 -9.56 -16.01
CA ASN A 61 -13.44 -8.37 -15.67
C ASN A 61 -13.85 -8.37 -14.18
N VAL A 62 -14.31 -9.51 -13.66
CA VAL A 62 -14.69 -9.65 -12.26
C VAL A 62 -13.47 -9.56 -11.35
N PHE A 63 -12.33 -10.12 -11.75
CA PHE A 63 -11.07 -9.97 -11.01
C PHE A 63 -10.62 -8.50 -10.94
N ARG A 64 -10.72 -7.77 -12.05
CA ARG A 64 -10.44 -6.33 -12.09
C ARG A 64 -11.39 -5.55 -11.17
N GLU A 65 -12.68 -5.83 -11.23
CA GLU A 65 -13.69 -5.21 -10.37
C GLU A 65 -13.42 -5.51 -8.89
N TYR A 66 -13.02 -6.73 -8.54
CA TYR A 66 -12.63 -7.10 -7.17
C TYR A 66 -11.46 -6.23 -6.67
N LEU A 67 -10.41 -6.04 -7.49
CA LEU A 67 -9.27 -5.20 -7.12
C LEU A 67 -9.63 -3.71 -7.03
N GLN A 68 -10.52 -3.21 -7.88
CA GLN A 68 -11.03 -1.85 -7.79
C GLN A 68 -11.88 -1.64 -6.52
N ALA A 69 -12.73 -2.62 -6.20
CA ALA A 69 -13.51 -2.63 -4.96
C ALA A 69 -12.60 -2.69 -3.73
N PHE A 70 -11.49 -3.43 -3.78
CA PHE A 70 -10.47 -3.42 -2.74
C PHE A 70 -9.92 -2.00 -2.51
N VAL A 71 -9.49 -1.30 -3.57
CA VAL A 71 -8.97 0.08 -3.46
C VAL A 71 -10.03 1.03 -2.89
N LYS A 72 -11.30 0.89 -3.29
CA LYS A 72 -12.40 1.68 -2.70
C LYS A 72 -12.67 1.33 -1.24
N ALA A 73 -12.50 0.07 -0.83
CA ALA A 73 -12.60 -0.29 0.57
C ALA A 73 -11.44 0.30 1.41
N VAL A 74 -10.25 0.47 0.82
CA VAL A 74 -9.14 1.22 1.45
C VAL A 74 -9.48 2.70 1.60
N GLU A 75 -10.09 3.33 0.59
CA GLU A 75 -10.54 4.73 0.65
C GLU A 75 -11.45 4.98 1.86
N LEU A 76 -12.38 4.05 2.11
CA LEU A 76 -13.28 4.11 3.26
C LEU A 76 -12.55 4.04 4.62
N ARG A 77 -11.29 3.62 4.71
CA ARG A 77 -10.53 3.70 5.97
C ARG A 77 -10.16 5.12 6.37
N PHE A 78 -10.22 6.07 5.43
CA PHE A 78 -9.90 7.49 5.67
C PHE A 78 -11.14 8.37 5.83
N GLN A 79 -12.34 7.80 5.84
CA GLN A 79 -13.59 8.57 5.88
C GLN A 79 -13.81 9.34 7.19
N ASP A 80 -13.19 8.89 8.29
CA ASP A 80 -13.31 9.49 9.61
C ASP A 80 -12.37 10.70 9.84
N LEU A 81 -11.62 11.13 8.81
CA LEU A 81 -10.77 12.31 8.88
C LEU A 81 -11.63 13.59 8.82
N GLU A 82 -11.82 14.25 9.97
CA GLU A 82 -12.73 15.39 10.15
C GLU A 82 -12.60 16.52 9.10
N ASN A 83 -11.38 16.77 8.61
CA ASN A 83 -11.08 17.90 7.72
C ASN A 83 -10.28 17.50 6.48
N THR A 84 -10.18 16.20 6.17
CA THR A 84 -9.47 15.73 4.98
C THR A 84 -10.25 14.63 4.29
N GLU A 85 -10.57 14.86 3.04
CA GLU A 85 -11.16 13.86 2.16
C GLU A 85 -10.04 13.20 1.36
N VAL A 86 -9.91 11.88 1.48
CA VAL A 86 -8.97 11.09 0.68
C VAL A 86 -9.77 10.33 -0.37
N LEU A 87 -9.41 10.52 -1.64
CA LEU A 87 -10.02 9.85 -2.78
C LEU A 87 -8.98 8.98 -3.46
N LEU A 88 -9.23 7.68 -3.49
CA LEU A 88 -8.37 6.68 -4.12
C LEU A 88 -8.96 6.25 -5.47
N SER A 89 -8.08 6.16 -6.45
CA SER A 89 -8.40 5.83 -7.83
C SER A 89 -7.49 4.69 -8.29
N THR A 90 -8.02 3.70 -8.99
CA THR A 90 -7.18 2.63 -9.55
C THR A 90 -6.71 3.02 -10.94
N ALA A 91 -5.46 3.44 -11.07
CA ALA A 91 -4.89 3.87 -12.35
C ALA A 91 -4.46 2.70 -13.23
N ARG A 92 -3.91 1.63 -12.63
CA ARG A 92 -3.44 0.45 -13.35
C ARG A 92 -3.58 -0.80 -12.49
N ILE A 93 -3.82 -1.94 -13.14
CA ILE A 93 -3.80 -3.28 -12.56
C ILE A 93 -2.95 -4.16 -13.47
N GLU A 94 -1.91 -4.79 -12.93
CA GLU A 94 -1.04 -5.67 -13.71
C GLU A 94 -0.40 -6.79 -12.89
N GLU A 95 0.03 -7.85 -13.57
CA GLU A 95 0.77 -8.94 -12.94
C GLU A 95 2.25 -8.58 -12.79
N LEU A 96 2.82 -8.95 -11.64
CA LEU A 96 4.24 -8.79 -11.32
C LEU A 96 5.11 -9.54 -12.35
N LYS A 97 6.12 -8.86 -12.90
CA LYS A 97 6.98 -9.40 -13.96
C LYS A 97 8.33 -9.96 -13.48
N TRP A 98 8.50 -10.08 -12.17
CA TRP A 98 9.72 -10.62 -11.56
C TRP A 98 9.38 -11.60 -10.45
N THR A 99 10.33 -12.48 -10.14
CA THR A 99 10.16 -13.49 -9.09
C THR A 99 10.21 -12.85 -7.70
N LEU A 100 9.11 -13.01 -6.95
CA LEU A 100 8.99 -12.54 -5.58
C LEU A 100 10.05 -13.19 -4.69
N PRO A 101 10.87 -12.41 -3.96
CA PRO A 101 11.71 -12.92 -2.88
C PRO A 101 10.85 -13.56 -1.80
N VAL A 102 11.05 -14.86 -1.58
CA VAL A 102 10.36 -15.62 -0.54
C VAL A 102 11.35 -16.39 0.32
N ILE A 103 11.02 -16.54 1.60
CA ILE A 103 11.74 -17.37 2.57
C ILE A 103 10.92 -18.64 2.78
N GLU A 104 11.52 -19.79 2.53
CA GLU A 104 10.95 -21.09 2.88
C GLU A 104 11.28 -21.40 4.34
N ALA A 105 10.25 -21.58 5.18
CA ALA A 105 10.43 -22.00 6.56
C ALA A 105 9.97 -23.47 6.72
N ASP A 106 10.85 -24.29 7.30
CA ASP A 106 10.74 -25.75 7.35
C ASP A 106 9.40 -26.29 7.93
N SER A 107 8.72 -25.52 8.79
CA SER A 107 7.48 -25.95 9.47
C SER A 107 6.34 -24.93 9.44
N SER A 108 6.60 -23.69 9.03
CA SER A 108 5.63 -22.58 9.14
C SER A 108 5.17 -22.03 7.78
N GLY A 109 5.71 -22.53 6.66
CA GLY A 109 5.27 -22.16 5.30
C GLY A 109 6.22 -21.20 4.58
N THR A 110 5.74 -20.65 3.46
CA THR A 110 6.51 -19.72 2.61
C THR A 110 6.09 -18.28 2.89
N TYR A 111 7.07 -17.43 3.21
CA TYR A 111 6.86 -16.03 3.58
C TYR A 111 7.50 -15.09 2.57
N VAL A 112 6.97 -13.88 2.42
CA VAL A 112 7.64 -12.83 1.64
C VAL A 112 8.85 -12.29 2.39
N GLU A 113 9.98 -12.18 1.69
CA GLU A 113 11.15 -11.48 2.22
C GLU A 113 10.96 -9.96 2.07
N SER A 114 10.59 -9.30 3.16
CA SER A 114 10.07 -7.93 3.13
C SER A 114 11.05 -6.88 2.58
N ASP A 115 12.28 -6.83 3.10
CA ASP A 115 13.27 -5.82 2.71
C ASP A 115 13.64 -5.93 1.23
N LYS A 116 13.90 -7.16 0.76
CA LYS A 116 14.19 -7.40 -0.66
C LYS A 116 12.99 -7.10 -1.56
N THR A 117 11.77 -7.28 -1.06
CA THR A 117 10.54 -6.99 -1.81
C THR A 117 10.35 -5.48 -1.98
N ILE A 118 10.47 -4.67 -0.92
CA ILE A 118 10.41 -3.20 -1.02
C ILE A 118 11.53 -2.65 -1.90
N GLN A 119 12.75 -3.16 -1.73
CA GLN A 119 13.87 -2.76 -2.58
C GLN A 119 13.55 -3.02 -4.06
N LYS A 120 13.09 -4.23 -4.41
CA LYS A 120 12.73 -4.58 -5.79
C LYS A 120 11.55 -3.77 -6.34
N LEU A 121 10.52 -3.51 -5.52
CA LEU A 121 9.38 -2.68 -5.93
C LEU A 121 9.83 -1.24 -6.24
N THR A 122 10.68 -0.68 -5.36
CA THR A 122 11.28 0.65 -5.54
C THR A 122 12.10 0.69 -6.82
N GLU A 123 13.03 -0.26 -7.01
CA GLU A 123 13.83 -0.37 -8.24
C GLU A 123 12.96 -0.54 -9.49
N THR A 124 11.87 -1.31 -9.40
CA THR A 124 10.93 -1.53 -10.51
C THR A 124 10.25 -0.23 -10.91
N ARG A 125 9.78 0.55 -9.94
CA ARG A 125 9.19 1.87 -10.19
C ARG A 125 10.21 2.84 -10.76
N GLU A 126 11.43 2.85 -10.23
CA GLU A 126 12.51 3.74 -10.68
C GLU A 126 13.02 3.45 -12.09
N ARG A 127 13.09 2.18 -12.48
CA ARG A 127 13.53 1.78 -13.82
C ARG A 127 12.44 2.00 -14.88
N ASN A 128 11.16 2.00 -14.48
CA ASN A 128 10.02 2.13 -15.37
C ASN A 128 9.22 3.40 -15.08
N ARG A 129 9.90 4.55 -14.90
CA ARG A 129 9.26 5.81 -14.45
C ARG A 129 8.10 6.21 -15.34
N ASP A 130 8.27 6.14 -16.66
CA ASP A 130 7.22 6.55 -17.60
C ASP A 130 5.98 5.67 -17.47
N HIS A 131 6.16 4.36 -17.27
CA HIS A 131 5.07 3.39 -17.10
C HIS A 131 4.26 3.63 -15.82
N TYR A 132 4.95 3.99 -14.73
CA TYR A 132 4.35 4.28 -13.42
C TYR A 132 4.12 5.78 -13.15
N SER A 133 4.32 6.65 -14.15
CA SER A 133 4.13 8.10 -14.00
C SER A 133 2.68 8.50 -13.76
N ILE A 134 1.75 7.61 -14.11
CA ILE A 134 0.30 7.79 -13.95
C ILE A 134 -0.22 7.44 -12.55
N CYS A 135 0.66 7.04 -11.62
CA CYS A 135 0.26 6.63 -10.28
C CYS A 135 1.15 7.23 -9.20
N ASP A 136 0.50 7.67 -8.13
CA ASP A 136 1.14 8.18 -6.93
C ASP A 136 1.70 7.03 -6.10
N VAL A 137 0.99 5.91 -6.02
CA VAL A 137 1.34 4.74 -5.19
C VAL A 137 1.40 3.47 -6.05
N LEU A 138 2.46 2.67 -5.85
CA LEU A 138 2.55 1.31 -6.36
C LEU A 138 2.25 0.32 -5.23
N LEU A 139 1.08 -0.31 -5.27
CA LEU A 139 0.64 -1.31 -4.30
C LEU A 139 0.83 -2.71 -4.86
N PHE A 140 1.63 -3.54 -4.20
CA PHE A 140 1.78 -4.95 -4.52
C PHE A 140 0.92 -5.83 -3.61
N ILE A 141 0.10 -6.70 -4.19
CA ILE A 141 -0.77 -7.63 -3.47
C ILE A 141 -0.29 -9.06 -3.71
N THR A 142 0.01 -9.77 -2.62
CA THR A 142 0.46 -11.17 -2.69
C THR A 142 -0.49 -12.11 -1.97
N GLY A 143 -0.56 -13.35 -2.47
CA GLY A 143 -1.19 -14.45 -1.75
C GLY A 143 -0.28 -15.15 -0.75
N TYR A 144 1.03 -14.84 -0.71
CA TYR A 144 1.95 -15.35 0.30
C TYR A 144 1.73 -14.66 1.65
N GLN A 145 2.02 -15.38 2.73
CA GLN A 145 2.03 -14.78 4.06
C GLN A 145 3.20 -13.80 4.20
N LEU A 146 3.01 -12.78 5.02
CA LEU A 146 4.05 -11.80 5.31
C LEU A 146 4.80 -12.28 6.54
N ASP A 147 6.13 -12.18 6.53
CA ASP A 147 6.88 -12.32 7.77
C ASP A 147 6.69 -11.06 8.62
N THR A 148 5.74 -11.13 9.55
CA THR A 148 5.48 -10.06 10.51
C THR A 148 6.31 -10.19 11.79
N HIS A 149 7.29 -11.10 11.85
CA HIS A 149 8.22 -11.16 12.99
C HIS A 149 9.30 -10.08 12.90
N LEU A 150 9.48 -9.52 11.72
CA LEU A 150 10.23 -8.30 11.47
C LEU A 150 9.24 -7.13 11.55
N ILE A 151 8.86 -6.77 12.77
CA ILE A 151 8.23 -5.47 13.00
C ILE A 151 9.40 -4.52 13.27
N ASN A 152 9.47 -3.40 12.54
CA ASN A 152 10.47 -2.36 12.79
C ASN A 152 10.43 -1.92 14.26
N ASP A 153 11.52 -1.34 14.76
CA ASP A 153 11.58 -0.85 16.16
C ASP A 153 10.44 0.13 16.50
N ASP A 154 9.86 0.79 15.49
CA ASP A 154 8.72 1.71 15.58
C ASP A 154 7.34 1.04 15.53
N LYS A 155 7.28 -0.30 15.57
CA LYS A 155 6.08 -1.13 15.45
C LYS A 155 5.41 -1.10 14.08
N THR A 156 6.07 -0.58 13.05
CA THR A 156 5.58 -0.62 11.68
C THR A 156 6.03 -1.89 10.97
N TRP A 157 5.29 -2.27 9.95
CA TRP A 157 5.62 -3.42 9.11
C TRP A 157 6.42 -2.97 7.89
N HIS A 158 7.49 -3.71 7.55
CA HIS A 158 8.43 -3.35 6.48
C HIS A 158 7.80 -3.14 5.10
N GLY A 159 6.61 -3.67 4.83
CA GLY A 159 5.98 -3.48 3.52
C GLY A 159 5.16 -2.21 3.35
N LEU A 160 5.20 -1.31 4.33
CA LEU A 160 4.68 0.04 4.19
C LEU A 160 5.73 0.95 3.55
N PRO A 161 5.31 1.98 2.80
CA PRO A 161 6.22 2.93 2.18
C PRO A 161 7.05 3.63 3.24
N GLN A 162 8.32 3.90 2.93
CA GLN A 162 9.19 4.66 3.81
C GLN A 162 8.54 6.02 4.13
N GLN A 163 8.57 6.44 5.40
CA GLN A 163 7.94 7.69 5.83
C GLN A 163 8.40 8.87 4.94
N GLY A 164 7.44 9.62 4.39
CA GLY A 164 7.72 10.80 3.56
C GLY A 164 8.06 10.52 2.09
N SER A 165 7.96 9.29 1.61
CA SER A 165 8.38 8.90 0.24
C SER A 165 7.27 8.92 -0.82
N VAL A 166 6.02 9.30 -0.49
CA VAL A 166 4.86 9.14 -1.40
C VAL A 166 4.97 9.97 -2.70
N CYS A 167 5.70 11.09 -2.68
CA CYS A 167 6.00 11.90 -3.88
C CYS A 167 7.36 11.58 -4.51
N GLN A 168 8.01 10.50 -4.06
CA GLN A 168 9.30 10.03 -4.52
C GLN A 168 9.14 8.61 -5.08
N SER A 169 10.21 8.07 -5.65
CA SER A 169 10.24 6.69 -6.13
C SER A 169 9.95 5.65 -5.05
N GLY A 170 10.09 6.01 -3.76
CA GLY A 170 9.83 5.13 -2.61
C GLY A 170 8.35 4.95 -2.25
N SER A 171 7.42 5.53 -3.00
CA SER A 171 5.97 5.36 -2.81
C SER A 171 5.48 3.98 -3.26
N VAL A 172 6.01 2.95 -2.61
CA VAL A 172 5.70 1.55 -2.88
C VAL A 172 5.24 0.91 -1.58
N ALA A 173 4.24 0.04 -1.68
CA ALA A 173 3.77 -0.77 -0.57
C ALA A 173 3.57 -2.19 -1.08
N PHE A 174 3.60 -3.16 -0.18
CA PHE A 174 3.00 -4.46 -0.48
C PHE A 174 2.02 -4.86 0.61
N ILE A 175 1.21 -5.90 0.40
CA ILE A 175 0.31 -6.45 1.41
C ILE A 175 0.03 -7.93 1.11
N HIS A 176 -0.41 -8.67 2.13
CA HIS A 176 -1.06 -9.96 1.95
C HIS A 176 -2.58 -9.78 1.83
N ASP A 177 -3.18 -10.41 0.82
CA ASP A 177 -4.62 -10.57 0.74
C ASP A 177 -4.98 -12.03 0.42
N ASN A 178 -6.04 -12.53 1.05
CA ASN A 178 -6.50 -13.92 0.85
C ASN A 178 -7.35 -14.09 -0.43
N GLY A 179 -7.62 -13.01 -1.16
CA GLY A 179 -8.38 -13.02 -2.41
C GLY A 179 -9.89 -13.24 -2.25
N ARG A 180 -10.41 -13.32 -1.01
CA ARG A 180 -11.80 -13.70 -0.74
C ARG A 180 -12.56 -12.68 0.10
N SER A 181 -11.89 -12.06 1.07
CA SER A 181 -12.55 -11.24 2.08
C SER A 181 -11.86 -9.88 2.30
N PHE A 182 -11.04 -9.43 1.33
CA PHE A 182 -10.23 -8.24 1.48
C PHE A 182 -9.43 -8.21 2.79
N SER A 183 -8.83 -9.35 3.19
CA SER A 183 -8.01 -9.42 4.42
C SER A 183 -6.84 -8.45 4.38
N GLY A 184 -6.41 -8.03 3.19
CA GLY A 184 -5.42 -6.98 2.99
C GLY A 184 -5.80 -5.62 3.59
N LEU A 185 -7.08 -5.36 3.85
CA LEU A 185 -7.53 -4.11 4.48
C LEU A 185 -7.06 -3.97 5.93
N HIS A 186 -6.60 -5.05 6.58
CA HIS A 186 -6.09 -4.96 7.94
C HIS A 186 -4.67 -4.34 8.02
N PHE A 187 -4.03 -4.13 6.88
CA PHE A 187 -2.73 -3.45 6.79
C PHE A 187 -2.84 -1.94 6.55
N PHE A 188 -4.08 -1.43 6.44
CA PHE A 188 -4.40 -0.01 6.34
C PHE A 188 -5.30 0.42 7.52
#